data_AF-A0AAJ0XJQ6-F1
#
_entry.id   AF-A0AAJ0XJQ6-F1
#
_cell.length_a   1.000
_cell.length_b   1.000
_cell.length_c   1.000
_cell.angle_alpha   90.00
_cell.angle_beta   90.00
_cell.angle_gamma   90.00
#
_symmetry.space_group_name_H-M   'P 1'
#
loop_
_entity.id
_entity.type
_entity.pdbx_description
1 polymer ?
#
loop_
_entity_poly.entity_id
_entity_poly.type
_entity_poly.pdbx_seq_one_letter_code
_entity_poly.pdbx_strand_id
1 'polypeptide(L)'
;MLKPNLLKPLNCFFPSYSHGSMRRMLGFTRPGFMVFLIAAYIVFIGFARPALGAECAPFYDSLNDASSVAANGGSVSGTLSFASGVSGDGASFNGGTSVRYSSSLFNSESGSVTFWFRKNSADVKGGMMQIGQLSQPNSIGIFYNNQNDLYFEIRNNGNSYSTTYSLGALSGSEFKHIAAVWSWRGGTYYTKL
;
A
#
# COMPACT_ATOMS: atom_id res chain seq x y z
N MET A 1 -6.04 -25.61 27.74
CA MET A 1 -4.74 -24.90 27.58
C MET A 1 -4.36 -24.97 26.10
N LEU A 2 -4.77 -23.97 25.31
CA LEU A 2 -4.58 -23.94 23.86
C LEU A 2 -3.22 -23.30 23.53
N LYS A 3 -2.41 -23.96 22.70
CA LYS A 3 -1.12 -23.44 22.23
C LYS A 3 -1.36 -22.18 21.38
N PRO A 4 -0.65 -21.07 21.61
CA PRO A 4 -0.66 -19.94 20.70
C PRO A 4 0.03 -20.36 19.40
N ASN A 5 -0.72 -20.32 18.30
CA ASN A 5 -0.18 -20.50 16.95
C ASN A 5 0.77 -19.34 16.65
N LEU A 6 2.06 -19.66 16.59
CA LEU A 6 3.13 -18.77 16.15
C LEU A 6 2.96 -18.56 14.62
N LEU A 7 2.16 -17.58 14.23
CA LEU A 7 2.09 -17.13 12.84
C LEU A 7 3.45 -16.53 12.47
N LYS A 8 4.17 -17.19 11.57
CA LYS A 8 5.42 -16.67 11.00
C LYS A 8 5.11 -15.35 10.26
N PRO A 9 5.92 -14.29 10.41
CA PRO A 9 5.75 -13.08 9.63
C PRO A 9 5.88 -13.42 8.14
N LEU A 10 4.80 -13.19 7.39
CA LEU A 10 4.83 -13.20 5.94
C LEU A 10 5.72 -12.05 5.50
N ASN A 11 6.86 -12.37 4.88
CA ASN A 11 7.69 -11.38 4.21
C ASN A 11 6.84 -10.74 3.10
N CYS A 12 6.48 -9.47 3.27
CA CYS A 12 5.87 -8.63 2.24
C CYS A 12 6.91 -8.34 1.14
N PHE A 13 7.36 -9.38 0.44
CA PHE A 13 8.30 -9.27 -0.66
C PHE A 13 7.51 -9.10 -1.95
N PHE A 14 7.29 -7.85 -2.34
CA PHE A 14 7.00 -7.53 -3.73
C PHE A 14 8.34 -7.23 -4.40
N PRO A 15 8.87 -8.09 -5.29
CA PRO A 15 10.05 -7.72 -6.05
C PRO A 15 9.71 -6.46 -6.85
N SER A 16 10.37 -5.35 -6.53
CA SER A 16 10.32 -4.17 -7.36
C SER A 16 10.75 -4.58 -8.77
N TYR A 17 9.86 -4.41 -9.74
CA TYR A 17 10.21 -4.58 -11.15
C TYR A 17 11.28 -3.53 -11.50
N SER A 18 12.53 -3.94 -11.46
CA SER A 18 13.67 -3.18 -12.00
C SER A 18 13.61 -3.30 -13.50
N HIS A 19 13.13 -2.26 -14.19
CA HIS A 19 13.29 -2.16 -15.64
C HIS A 19 14.79 -2.12 -15.96
N GLY A 20 15.31 -3.24 -16.46
CA GLY A 20 16.63 -3.29 -17.08
C GLY A 20 16.64 -2.32 -18.24
N SER A 21 17.37 -1.21 -18.08
CA SER A 21 17.75 -0.33 -19.18
C SER A 21 18.65 -1.13 -20.11
N MET A 22 18.06 -1.71 -21.16
CA MET A 22 18.77 -2.37 -22.25
C MET A 22 19.51 -1.28 -23.04
N ARG A 23 20.73 -0.95 -22.63
CA ARG A 23 21.64 -0.15 -23.46
C ARG A 23 21.96 -0.96 -24.72
N ARG A 24 21.48 -0.49 -25.87
CA ARG A 24 21.95 -0.92 -27.19
C ARG A 24 23.47 -0.78 -27.24
N MET A 25 24.18 -1.90 -27.27
CA MET A 25 25.56 -1.95 -27.74
C MET A 25 25.52 -1.79 -29.26
N LEU A 26 26.05 -0.67 -29.75
CA LEU A 26 26.42 -0.52 -31.15
C LEU A 26 27.68 -1.35 -31.40
N GLY A 27 27.60 -2.20 -32.42
CA GLY A 27 28.66 -3.10 -32.82
C GLY A 27 29.94 -2.37 -33.26
N PHE A 28 31.06 -2.91 -32.83
CA PHE A 28 32.39 -2.62 -33.32
C PHE A 28 32.83 -3.80 -34.19
N THR A 29 33.29 -3.54 -35.41
CA THR A 29 34.19 -4.47 -36.12
C THR A 29 35.28 -3.68 -36.79
N ARG A 30 36.51 -3.75 -36.25
CA ARG A 30 37.73 -3.77 -37.04
C ARG A 30 38.79 -4.65 -36.35
N PRO A 31 39.56 -5.44 -37.14
CA PRO A 31 40.51 -6.41 -36.60
C PRO A 31 41.89 -5.78 -36.43
N GLY A 32 42.62 -6.20 -35.40
CA GLY A 32 44.04 -5.92 -35.32
C GLY A 32 44.60 -5.95 -33.91
N PHE A 33 45.42 -6.97 -33.69
CA PHE A 33 46.58 -6.96 -32.79
C PHE A 33 46.44 -7.26 -31.29
N MET A 34 47.17 -8.31 -30.94
CA MET A 34 47.99 -8.52 -29.76
C MET A 34 47.31 -8.75 -28.40
N VAL A 35 47.27 -10.04 -28.09
CA VAL A 35 47.30 -10.67 -26.77
C VAL A 35 48.21 -9.92 -25.80
N PHE A 36 47.60 -9.30 -24.80
CA PHE A 36 48.22 -9.07 -23.49
C PHE A 36 47.26 -9.62 -22.42
N LEU A 37 47.65 -10.73 -21.83
CA LEU A 37 47.01 -11.36 -20.67
C LEU A 37 47.28 -10.49 -19.43
N ILE A 38 46.41 -9.50 -19.20
CA ILE A 38 46.31 -8.82 -17.90
C ILE A 38 45.27 -9.60 -17.09
N ALA A 39 45.75 -10.36 -16.11
CA ALA A 39 44.92 -10.97 -15.08
C ALA A 39 44.27 -9.86 -14.24
N ALA A 40 43.11 -9.38 -14.68
CA ALA A 40 42.30 -8.43 -13.94
C ALA A 40 41.67 -9.16 -12.73
N TYR A 41 42.25 -8.95 -11.55
CA TYR A 41 41.63 -9.27 -10.28
C TYR A 41 40.35 -8.43 -10.15
N ILE A 42 39.20 -8.99 -10.54
CA ILE A 42 37.90 -8.39 -10.26
C ILE A 42 37.65 -8.61 -8.77
N VAL A 43 38.02 -7.62 -7.96
CA VAL A 43 37.58 -7.52 -6.57
C VAL A 43 36.09 -7.20 -6.61
N PHE A 44 35.26 -8.24 -6.48
CA PHE A 44 33.85 -8.07 -6.14
C PHE A 44 33.79 -7.55 -4.71
N ILE A 45 33.85 -6.22 -4.55
CA ILE A 45 33.35 -5.57 -3.34
C ILE A 45 31.84 -5.79 -3.37
N GLY A 46 31.41 -6.87 -2.76
CA GLY A 46 30.01 -7.12 -2.47
C GLY A 46 29.52 -6.02 -1.55
N PHE A 47 29.01 -4.93 -2.12
CA PHE A 47 28.13 -4.02 -1.41
C PHE A 47 26.90 -4.85 -1.03
N ALA A 48 26.94 -5.41 0.17
CA ALA A 48 25.74 -5.82 0.85
C ALA A 48 24.86 -4.57 0.92
N ARG A 49 23.91 -4.47 -0.01
CA ARG A 49 22.86 -3.47 0.09
C ARG A 49 22.24 -3.71 1.46
N PRO A 50 22.20 -2.71 2.36
CA PRO A 50 21.40 -2.86 3.55
C PRO A 50 20.02 -3.28 3.05
N ALA A 51 19.54 -4.43 3.54
CA ALA A 51 18.17 -4.81 3.31
C ALA A 51 17.37 -3.59 3.76
N LEU A 52 16.73 -2.92 2.79
CA LEU A 52 15.67 -1.97 3.07
C LEU A 52 14.70 -2.80 3.89
N GLY A 53 14.79 -2.68 5.22
CA GLY A 53 13.78 -3.19 6.11
C GLY A 53 12.54 -2.48 5.64
N ALA A 54 11.70 -3.20 4.89
CA ALA A 54 10.37 -2.72 4.58
C ALA A 54 9.77 -2.47 5.95
N GLU A 55 9.73 -1.20 6.36
CA GLU A 55 9.03 -0.75 7.54
C GLU A 55 7.57 -1.03 7.24
N CYS A 56 7.20 -2.30 7.46
CA CYS A 56 5.82 -2.70 7.48
C CYS A 56 5.29 -2.01 8.71
N ALA A 57 4.65 -0.86 8.52
CA ALA A 57 3.81 -0.30 9.56
C ALA A 57 2.87 -1.44 9.98
N PRO A 58 2.90 -1.88 11.25
CA PRO A 58 2.26 -3.10 11.71
C PRO A 58 0.77 -2.84 11.86
N PHE A 59 0.09 -2.52 10.75
CA PHE A 59 -1.35 -2.48 10.74
C PHE A 59 -1.88 -3.86 10.38
N TYR A 60 -1.78 -4.79 11.34
CA TYR A 60 -2.47 -6.05 11.30
C TYR A 60 -3.50 -6.07 12.43
N ASP A 61 -4.63 -5.42 12.19
CA ASP A 61 -5.80 -5.60 13.02
C ASP A 61 -6.81 -6.45 12.26
N SER A 62 -7.23 -7.56 12.87
CA SER A 62 -8.27 -8.41 12.32
C SER A 62 -9.64 -7.73 12.31
N LEU A 63 -9.84 -6.65 13.09
CA LEU A 63 -11.10 -5.93 13.23
C LEU A 63 -12.27 -6.87 13.52
N ASN A 64 -12.01 -7.89 14.35
CA ASN A 64 -12.95 -8.95 14.69
C ASN A 64 -13.75 -8.62 15.96
N ASP A 65 -13.24 -7.74 16.82
CA ASP A 65 -13.93 -7.23 18.00
C ASP A 65 -13.36 -5.86 18.42
N ALA A 66 -14.03 -5.18 19.35
CA ALA A 66 -13.59 -3.85 19.79
C ALA A 66 -12.28 -3.89 20.60
N SER A 67 -11.98 -5.02 21.25
CA SER A 67 -10.73 -5.19 22.01
C SER A 67 -9.51 -5.37 21.09
N SER A 68 -9.68 -5.93 19.89
CA SER A 68 -8.62 -6.06 18.90
C SER A 68 -8.06 -4.70 18.48
N VAL A 69 -8.96 -3.71 18.33
CA VAL A 69 -8.58 -2.32 18.01
C VAL A 69 -7.66 -1.73 19.05
N ALA A 70 -8.05 -1.79 20.33
CA ALA A 70 -7.24 -1.24 21.42
C ALA A 70 -5.92 -2.01 21.59
N ALA A 71 -5.95 -3.35 21.43
CA ALA A 71 -4.75 -4.19 21.53
C ALA A 71 -3.71 -3.88 20.45
N ASN A 72 -4.13 -3.38 19.28
CA ASN A 72 -3.27 -2.95 18.19
C ASN A 72 -2.99 -1.44 18.18
N GLY A 73 -3.21 -0.74 19.30
CA GLY A 73 -2.91 0.69 19.44
C GLY A 73 -3.89 1.62 18.72
N GLY A 74 -5.04 1.10 18.32
CA GLY A 74 -6.12 1.86 17.70
C GLY A 74 -7.05 2.52 18.72
N SER A 75 -7.87 3.42 18.21
CA SER A 75 -8.98 4.03 18.95
C SER A 75 -10.25 4.03 18.11
N VAL A 76 -11.39 3.82 18.76
CA VAL A 76 -12.72 3.84 18.13
C VAL A 76 -13.43 5.14 18.51
N SER A 77 -14.02 5.80 17.53
CA SER A 77 -15.00 6.87 17.73
C SER A 77 -16.35 6.40 17.20
N GLY A 78 -17.42 6.60 17.98
CA GLY A 78 -18.76 6.06 17.69
C GLY A 78 -18.95 4.64 18.20
N THR A 79 -19.98 3.96 17.70
CA THR A 79 -20.28 2.56 18.04
C THR A 79 -19.83 1.66 16.90
N LEU A 80 -18.76 0.91 17.12
CA LEU A 80 -18.28 -0.07 16.16
C LEU A 80 -19.09 -1.36 16.26
N SER A 81 -19.64 -1.77 15.11
CA SER A 81 -20.36 -3.03 14.97
C SER A 81 -19.52 -4.00 14.16
N PHE A 82 -19.79 -5.30 14.30
CA PHE A 82 -19.10 -6.36 13.60
C PHE A 82 -20.11 -7.20 12.81
N ALA A 83 -19.71 -7.63 11.62
CA ALA A 83 -20.52 -8.47 10.75
C ALA A 83 -19.63 -9.50 10.06
N SER A 84 -20.24 -10.52 9.44
CA SER A 84 -19.49 -11.53 8.69
C SER A 84 -18.63 -10.88 7.59
N GLY A 85 -17.32 -11.13 7.68
CA GLY A 85 -16.29 -10.69 6.73
C GLY A 85 -15.90 -11.79 5.74
N VAL A 86 -14.82 -11.55 4.99
CA VAL A 86 -14.24 -12.54 4.06
C VAL A 86 -13.66 -13.74 4.82
N SER A 87 -13.12 -13.50 6.01
CA SER A 87 -12.59 -14.53 6.90
C SER A 87 -12.91 -14.14 8.35
N GLY A 88 -13.87 -14.82 8.97
CA GLY A 88 -14.36 -14.47 10.30
C GLY A 88 -15.24 -13.22 10.30
N ASP A 89 -15.12 -12.41 11.34
CA ASP A 89 -15.83 -11.14 11.46
C ASP A 89 -15.00 -9.98 10.90
N GLY A 90 -15.68 -8.92 10.47
CA GLY A 90 -15.08 -7.66 10.07
C GLY A 90 -15.87 -6.47 10.61
N ALA A 91 -15.19 -5.32 10.68
CA ALA A 91 -15.79 -4.07 11.09
C ALA A 91 -16.89 -3.60 10.11
N SER A 92 -18.05 -3.26 10.67
CA SER A 92 -19.18 -2.65 9.96
C SER A 92 -19.34 -1.20 10.41
N PHE A 93 -19.19 -0.30 9.42
CA PHE A 93 -19.26 1.15 9.61
C PHE A 93 -20.62 1.68 9.15
N ASN A 94 -21.17 2.61 9.93
CA ASN A 94 -22.47 3.24 9.68
C ASN A 94 -22.34 4.71 9.21
N GLY A 95 -21.13 5.14 8.85
CA GLY A 95 -20.82 6.54 8.47
C GLY A 95 -20.58 7.50 9.63
N GLY A 96 -21.02 7.18 10.86
CA GLY A 96 -20.72 7.93 12.08
C GLY A 96 -19.59 7.34 12.93
N THR A 97 -19.14 6.13 12.60
CA THR A 97 -18.07 5.42 13.31
C THR A 97 -16.75 5.51 12.56
N SER A 98 -15.64 5.67 13.28
CA SER A 98 -14.29 5.62 12.71
C SER A 98 -13.34 4.84 13.61
N VAL A 99 -12.40 4.11 13.01
CA VAL A 99 -11.24 3.55 13.71
C VAL A 99 -10.00 4.34 13.31
N ARG A 100 -9.17 4.71 14.28
CA ARG A 100 -7.99 5.55 14.08
C ARG A 100 -6.76 4.91 14.67
N TYR A 101 -5.68 4.92 13.91
CA TYR A 101 -4.34 4.48 14.33
C TYR A 101 -3.36 5.62 14.09
N SER A 102 -2.35 5.74 14.92
CA SER A 102 -1.22 6.61 14.62
C SER A 102 -0.36 5.97 13.53
N SER A 103 0.10 6.77 12.57
CA SER A 103 0.94 6.26 11.49
C SER A 103 1.91 7.32 10.99
N SER A 104 3.15 6.91 10.76
CA SER A 104 4.19 7.68 10.07
C SER A 104 4.16 7.48 8.54
N LEU A 105 3.26 6.63 8.02
CA LEU A 105 3.24 6.21 6.61
C LEU A 105 3.14 7.36 5.61
N PHE A 106 2.55 8.51 5.99
CA PHE A 106 2.48 9.67 5.10
C PHE A 106 3.87 10.17 4.68
N ASN A 107 4.86 10.04 5.56
CA ASN A 107 6.23 10.49 5.31
C ASN A 107 7.02 9.52 4.42
N SER A 108 6.43 8.35 4.06
CA SER A 108 7.10 7.38 3.21
C SER A 108 7.01 7.77 1.74
N GLU A 109 8.16 7.71 1.05
CA GLU A 109 8.22 7.89 -0.40
C GLU A 109 7.43 6.81 -1.15
N SER A 110 7.23 5.63 -0.57
CA SER A 110 6.48 4.55 -1.22
C SER A 110 5.74 3.68 -0.22
N GLY A 111 4.70 3.01 -0.69
CA GLY A 111 3.95 2.11 0.16
C GLY A 111 2.79 1.44 -0.54
N SER A 112 2.07 0.64 0.23
CA SER A 112 0.89 -0.09 -0.20
C SER A 112 -0.13 -0.21 0.92
N VAL A 113 -1.41 -0.21 0.56
CA VAL A 113 -2.53 -0.48 1.47
C VAL A 113 -3.40 -1.53 0.82
N THR A 114 -3.79 -2.55 1.59
CA THR A 114 -4.66 -3.64 1.10
C THR A 114 -5.72 -3.97 2.13
N PHE A 115 -6.97 -4.12 1.71
CA PHE A 115 -8.07 -4.56 2.56
C PHE A 115 -9.22 -5.12 1.74
N TRP A 116 -10.10 -5.89 2.39
CA TRP A 116 -11.36 -6.32 1.82
C TRP A 116 -12.46 -5.32 2.18
N PHE A 117 -13.27 -4.94 1.20
CA PHE A 117 -14.37 -3.99 1.39
C PHE A 117 -15.62 -4.46 0.69
N ARG A 118 -16.77 -4.32 1.36
CA ARG A 118 -18.09 -4.47 0.76
C ARG A 118 -18.92 -3.28 1.20
N LYS A 119 -19.62 -2.68 0.24
CA LYS A 119 -20.55 -1.60 0.54
C LYS A 119 -21.82 -2.18 1.18
N ASN A 120 -22.36 -1.55 2.20
CA ASN A 120 -23.59 -2.00 2.87
C ASN A 120 -24.79 -1.08 2.61
N SER A 121 -24.59 0.01 1.86
CA SER A 121 -25.63 0.99 1.54
C SER A 121 -25.51 1.48 0.09
N ALA A 122 -26.54 2.16 -0.43
CA ALA A 122 -26.56 2.72 -1.78
C ALA A 122 -26.07 4.17 -1.85
N ASP A 123 -25.25 4.60 -0.89
CA ASP A 123 -24.78 5.96 -0.77
C ASP A 123 -23.87 6.40 -1.93
N VAL A 124 -23.96 7.67 -2.32
CA VAL A 124 -23.28 8.17 -3.53
C VAL A 124 -21.77 8.35 -3.31
N LYS A 125 -21.35 8.61 -2.07
CA LYS A 125 -19.96 8.91 -1.71
C LYS A 125 -19.64 8.47 -0.29
N GLY A 126 -18.39 8.06 -0.06
CA GLY A 126 -17.90 7.71 1.27
C GLY A 126 -16.39 7.49 1.32
N GLY A 127 -15.81 7.72 2.50
CA GLY A 127 -14.39 7.45 2.77
C GLY A 127 -14.21 6.05 3.35
N MET A 128 -13.20 5.33 2.88
CA MET A 128 -12.84 4.00 3.39
C MET A 128 -11.60 4.06 4.26
N MET A 129 -10.58 4.77 3.78
CA MET A 129 -9.30 4.91 4.45
C MET A 129 -8.74 6.30 4.15
N GLN A 130 -8.15 6.93 5.17
CA GLN A 130 -7.40 8.15 4.99
C GLN A 130 -6.19 8.20 5.93
N ILE A 131 -5.11 8.79 5.46
CA ILE A 131 -3.99 9.28 6.26
C ILE A 131 -3.97 10.80 6.09
N GLY A 132 -3.98 11.52 7.21
CA GLY A 132 -4.35 12.94 7.18
C GLY A 132 -5.84 13.13 6.91
N GLN A 133 -6.20 14.25 6.30
CA GLN A 133 -7.58 14.57 5.94
C GLN A 133 -7.73 14.52 4.42
N LEU A 134 -8.68 13.72 3.92
CA LEU A 134 -8.95 13.63 2.48
C LEU A 134 -9.12 15.02 1.86
N SER A 135 -8.55 15.20 0.67
CA SER A 135 -8.55 16.47 -0.07
C SER A 135 -7.80 17.64 0.57
N GLN A 136 -7.05 17.41 1.65
CA GLN A 136 -6.15 18.41 2.26
C GLN A 136 -4.68 18.17 1.88
N PRO A 137 -3.80 19.17 2.01
CA PRO A 137 -2.36 18.96 1.89
C PRO A 137 -1.89 17.85 2.84
N ASN A 138 -0.86 17.14 2.41
CA ASN A 138 -0.30 16.02 3.17
C ASN A 138 -1.31 14.91 3.49
N SER A 139 -2.01 14.40 2.47
CA SER A 139 -3.02 13.36 2.66
C SER A 139 -2.89 12.20 1.67
N ILE A 140 -3.35 11.03 2.11
CA ILE A 140 -3.57 9.84 1.29
C ILE A 140 -5.00 9.39 1.58
N GLY A 141 -5.76 9.02 0.55
CA GLY A 141 -7.14 8.61 0.76
C GLY A 141 -7.63 7.61 -0.27
N ILE A 142 -8.39 6.63 0.21
CA ILE A 142 -9.16 5.68 -0.59
C ILE A 142 -10.63 5.92 -0.28
N PHE A 143 -11.40 6.29 -1.29
CA PHE A 143 -12.79 6.70 -1.17
C PHE A 143 -13.58 6.27 -2.40
N TYR A 144 -14.90 6.22 -2.28
CA TYR A 144 -15.77 6.07 -3.44
C TYR A 144 -16.58 7.33 -3.68
N ASN A 145 -16.85 7.57 -4.95
CA ASN A 145 -17.72 8.61 -5.42
C ASN A 145 -18.54 8.06 -6.58
N ASN A 146 -19.58 8.77 -7.01
CA ASN A 146 -20.46 8.31 -8.11
C ASN A 146 -20.98 6.88 -7.90
N GLN A 147 -21.44 6.59 -6.68
CA GLN A 147 -21.94 5.29 -6.21
C GLN A 147 -20.85 4.23 -6.05
N ASN A 148 -20.29 3.71 -7.14
CA ASN A 148 -19.46 2.49 -7.12
C ASN A 148 -18.04 2.70 -7.68
N ASP A 149 -17.69 3.93 -8.06
CA ASP A 149 -16.36 4.25 -8.57
C ASP A 149 -15.40 4.41 -7.39
N LEU A 150 -14.30 3.67 -7.44
CA LEU A 150 -13.27 3.67 -6.42
C LEU A 150 -12.15 4.63 -6.82
N TYR A 151 -11.73 5.49 -5.89
CA TYR A 151 -10.68 6.47 -6.10
C TYR A 151 -9.57 6.27 -5.07
N PHE A 152 -8.34 6.49 -5.51
CA PHE A 152 -7.16 6.61 -4.67
C PHE A 152 -6.48 7.94 -4.96
N GLU A 153 -6.38 8.81 -3.96
CA GLU A 153 -5.79 10.14 -4.04
C GLU A 153 -4.60 10.25 -3.08
N ILE A 154 -3.53 10.90 -3.53
CA ILE A 154 -2.42 11.36 -2.69
C ILE A 154 -2.19 12.85 -2.95
N ARG A 155 -2.03 13.64 -1.88
CA ARG A 155 -1.71 15.07 -1.93
C ARG A 155 -0.40 15.36 -1.22
N ASN A 156 0.47 16.13 -1.88
CA ASN A 156 1.70 16.63 -1.28
C ASN A 156 1.45 17.87 -0.40
N ASN A 157 2.51 18.40 0.22
CA ASN A 157 2.44 19.61 1.06
C ASN A 157 2.02 20.86 0.28
N GLY A 158 2.32 20.92 -1.03
CA GLY A 158 1.89 21.99 -1.93
C GLY A 158 0.47 21.82 -2.48
N ASN A 159 -0.31 20.89 -1.94
CA ASN A 159 -1.67 20.54 -2.38
C ASN A 159 -1.78 20.04 -3.83
N SER A 160 -0.67 19.69 -4.47
CA SER A 160 -0.70 18.98 -5.75
C SER A 160 -1.08 17.53 -5.50
N TYR A 161 -1.90 16.95 -6.39
CA TYR A 161 -2.46 15.63 -6.18
C TYR A 161 -2.14 14.67 -7.34
N SER A 162 -2.09 13.38 -7.01
CA SER A 162 -2.07 12.27 -7.96
C SER A 162 -3.25 11.37 -7.63
N THR A 163 -4.05 11.05 -8.64
CA THR A 163 -5.26 10.24 -8.47
C THR A 163 -5.31 9.14 -9.50
N THR A 164 -5.73 7.96 -9.07
CA THR A 164 -6.12 6.83 -9.92
C THR A 164 -7.49 6.34 -9.49
N TYR A 165 -8.21 5.67 -10.38
CA TYR A 165 -9.57 5.24 -10.13
C TYR A 165 -9.92 3.94 -10.87
N SER A 166 -10.97 3.28 -10.39
CA SER A 166 -11.56 2.09 -11.00
C SER A 166 -13.09 2.25 -11.02
N LEU A 167 -13.67 2.28 -12.23
CA LEU A 167 -15.10 2.54 -12.44
C LEU A 167 -15.93 1.30 -12.12
N GLY A 168 -17.04 1.50 -11.39
CA GLY A 168 -17.94 0.41 -11.00
C GLY A 168 -17.27 -0.70 -10.19
N ALA A 169 -16.15 -0.41 -9.52
CA ALA A 169 -15.35 -1.40 -8.81
C ALA A 169 -16.06 -1.98 -7.59
N LEU A 170 -16.94 -1.20 -6.95
CA LEU A 170 -17.61 -1.59 -5.72
C LEU A 170 -18.97 -2.23 -5.96
N SER A 171 -19.36 -3.10 -5.04
CA SER A 171 -20.66 -3.76 -5.02
C SER A 171 -21.22 -3.81 -3.60
N GLY A 172 -22.54 -3.83 -3.51
CA GLY A 172 -23.28 -4.09 -2.27
C GLY A 172 -23.40 -5.58 -1.93
N SER A 173 -23.20 -6.47 -2.90
CA SER A 173 -23.46 -7.91 -2.73
C SER A 173 -22.22 -8.73 -2.40
N GLU A 174 -21.03 -8.23 -2.70
CA GLU A 174 -19.78 -9.00 -2.62
C GLU A 174 -18.63 -8.16 -2.07
N PHE A 175 -17.71 -8.83 -1.39
CA PHE A 175 -16.45 -8.22 -0.97
C PHE A 175 -15.50 -8.09 -2.16
N LYS A 176 -14.83 -6.94 -2.23
CA LYS A 176 -13.77 -6.64 -3.19
C LYS A 176 -12.45 -6.51 -2.45
N HIS A 177 -11.40 -7.13 -2.99
CA HIS A 177 -10.05 -6.92 -2.48
C HIS A 177 -9.49 -5.66 -3.13
N ILE A 178 -9.23 -4.65 -2.31
CA ILE A 178 -8.70 -3.36 -2.74
C ILE A 178 -7.21 -3.36 -2.44
N ALA A 179 -6.39 -3.00 -3.42
CA ALA A 179 -4.95 -2.83 -3.28
C ALA A 179 -4.51 -1.52 -3.93
N ALA A 180 -4.05 -0.58 -3.10
CA ALA A 180 -3.51 0.69 -3.57
C ALA A 180 -1.99 0.72 -3.33
N VAL A 181 -1.23 1.21 -4.29
CA VAL A 181 0.23 1.35 -4.20
C VAL A 181 0.68 2.72 -4.67
N TRP A 182 1.74 3.24 -4.05
CA TRP A 182 2.33 4.52 -4.45
C TRP A 182 3.85 4.53 -4.41
N SER A 183 4.43 5.44 -5.20
CA SER A 183 5.85 5.75 -5.19
C SER A 183 6.08 7.21 -5.58
N TRP A 184 6.87 7.93 -4.78
CA TRP A 184 7.37 9.27 -5.04
C TRP A 184 8.68 9.17 -5.81
N ARG A 185 8.73 9.75 -7.01
CA ARG A 185 9.95 9.77 -7.84
C ARG A 185 10.02 11.08 -8.59
N GLY A 186 11.15 11.79 -8.48
CA GLY A 186 11.40 13.01 -9.24
C GLY A 186 10.37 14.11 -9.00
N GLY A 187 9.86 14.26 -7.77
CA GLY A 187 8.93 15.34 -7.42
C GLY A 187 7.46 15.05 -7.67
N THR A 188 7.08 13.82 -8.05
CA THR A 188 5.70 13.43 -8.30
C THR A 188 5.36 12.04 -7.75
N TYR A 189 4.07 11.82 -7.46
CA TYR A 189 3.54 10.53 -7.03
C TYR A 189 3.02 9.72 -8.21
N TYR A 190 3.46 8.47 -8.29
CA TYR A 190 2.92 7.44 -9.17
C TYR A 190 2.01 6.53 -8.35
N THR A 191 0.76 6.38 -8.79
CA THR A 191 -0.27 5.62 -8.06
C THR A 191 -0.83 4.51 -8.93
N LYS A 192 -1.24 3.41 -8.29
CA LYS A 192 -2.03 2.35 -8.90
C LYS A 192 -3.04 1.83 -7.89
N LEU A 193 -4.22 1.47 -8.39
CA LEU A 193 -5.38 0.97 -7.68
C LEU A 193 -5.93 -0.24 -8.44
#